data_AF-A0A8C5D9G6-F1
#
_entry.id   AF-A0A8C5D9G6-F1
#
_cell.length_a   1.000
_cell.length_b   1.000
_cell.length_c   1.000
_cell.angle_alpha   90.00
_cell.angle_beta   90.00
_cell.angle_gamma   90.00
#
_symmetry.space_group_name_H-M   'P 1'
#
loop_
_entity.id
_entity.type
_entity.pdbx_description
1 polymer ?
#
loop_
_entity_poly.entity_id
_entity_poly.type
_entity_poly.pdbx_seq_one_letter_code
_entity_poly.pdbx_strand_id
1 'polypeptide(L)'
;KSATVRLRLLPSARCLFDEPVQVTVTGLRSRQLVSIRARSIDQKNITFCSSATYKADERGEIDLGRDPSLSGSYVGVEPMGLLWSMTADAVHKKFLKTHSSIPHVVKFSVHEEGKGSRVLAETTNERLLIGDGVTRVPVRYKHIRGALFVPPGPGPFPAVLDMYTFGGGLSEKRPSLLASRGFVVLTVALYGHDDLSKDINKIHLDYFEEAVEFLRQQDKVGSKGVGVMSLSKSADLALSIASYLSGVEATVWINGCSANTAFPLYYKNTQLHPPLLFDPKKLKPVESGAFNGKHCVDDTQAEKNKATLIPIEQAKGRFLFVASEDDQNWDSKAYMNQMVDRLREHRKENFECLCYPGAGHFLEPPYGPYCKSSVHGLVRKPILWGGEARSHAAAEVHLWTKVQDFFRSTLMHKAKLNEAKL
;
A
#
# COMPACT_ATOMS: atom_id res chain seq x y z
N LYS A 1 -2.90 6.93 -48.58
CA LYS A 1 -3.61 7.69 -47.50
C LYS A 1 -2.84 7.44 -46.20
N SER A 2 -2.27 8.47 -45.58
CA SER A 2 -1.60 8.29 -44.27
C SER A 2 -2.64 7.83 -43.25
N ALA A 3 -2.44 6.67 -42.64
CA ALA A 3 -3.31 6.21 -41.57
C ALA A 3 -3.22 7.19 -40.39
N THR A 4 -4.36 7.52 -39.77
CA THR A 4 -4.38 8.31 -38.54
C THR A 4 -3.84 7.44 -37.40
N VAL A 5 -2.82 7.94 -36.68
CA VAL A 5 -2.27 7.24 -35.50
C VAL A 5 -3.36 7.13 -34.44
N ARG A 6 -3.54 5.94 -33.86
CA ARG A 6 -4.53 5.68 -32.82
C ARG A 6 -3.85 5.03 -31.62
N LEU A 7 -4.06 5.63 -30.45
CA LEU A 7 -3.67 5.12 -29.15
C LEU A 7 -4.91 4.53 -28.46
N ARG A 8 -4.86 3.26 -28.05
CA ARG A 8 -5.97 2.54 -27.43
C ARG A 8 -5.58 2.03 -26.05
N LEU A 9 -6.56 2.05 -25.16
CA LEU A 9 -6.50 1.48 -23.81
C LEU A 9 -7.50 0.34 -23.75
N LEU A 10 -7.04 -0.86 -23.39
CA LEU A 10 -7.86 -2.05 -23.30
C LEU A 10 -7.85 -2.60 -21.85
N PRO A 11 -8.98 -3.19 -21.40
CA PRO A 11 -10.23 -3.37 -22.14
C PRO A 11 -11.08 -2.09 -22.25
N SER A 12 -10.81 -1.07 -21.43
CA SER A 12 -11.58 0.17 -21.37
C SER A 12 -10.70 1.36 -20.98
N ALA A 13 -11.21 2.58 -21.21
CA ALA A 13 -10.59 3.80 -20.72
C ALA A 13 -10.73 3.97 -19.19
N ARG A 14 -11.58 3.18 -18.53
CA ARG A 14 -11.89 3.30 -17.09
C ARG A 14 -11.78 1.95 -16.41
N CYS A 15 -10.89 1.82 -15.42
CA CYS A 15 -10.63 0.58 -14.69
C CYS A 15 -10.34 0.86 -13.21
N LEU A 16 -10.24 -0.17 -12.38
CA LEU A 16 -9.75 0.01 -11.01
C LEU A 16 -8.26 0.39 -11.01
N PHE A 17 -7.84 1.08 -9.95
CA PHE A 17 -6.46 1.56 -9.78
C PHE A 17 -5.45 0.41 -9.72
N ASP A 18 -5.84 -0.73 -9.15
CA ASP A 18 -5.03 -1.94 -9.04
C ASP A 18 -5.18 -2.89 -10.25
N GLU A 19 -5.85 -2.47 -11.33
CA GLU A 19 -6.02 -3.30 -12.54
C GLU A 19 -5.07 -2.90 -13.66
N PRO A 20 -4.47 -3.88 -14.37
CA PRO A 20 -3.63 -3.58 -15.50
C PRO A 20 -4.44 -2.95 -16.64
N VAL A 21 -3.80 -2.07 -17.41
CA VAL A 21 -4.35 -1.52 -18.65
C VAL A 21 -3.39 -1.84 -19.79
N GLN A 22 -3.90 -2.43 -20.86
CA GLN A 22 -3.08 -2.68 -22.05
C GLN A 22 -3.09 -1.42 -22.93
N VAL A 23 -1.91 -0.98 -23.33
CA VAL A 23 -1.71 0.21 -24.16
C VAL A 23 -1.21 -0.23 -25.52
N THR A 24 -1.94 0.13 -26.59
CA THR A 24 -1.55 -0.18 -27.97
C THR A 24 -1.58 1.06 -28.85
N VAL A 25 -0.69 1.11 -29.82
CA VAL A 25 -0.60 2.16 -30.84
C VAL A 25 -0.69 1.53 -32.21
N THR A 26 -1.50 2.11 -33.10
CA THR A 26 -1.65 1.65 -34.49
C THR A 26 -1.60 2.83 -35.45
N GLY A 27 -1.33 2.58 -36.73
CA GLY A 27 -1.30 3.60 -37.77
C GLY A 27 0.01 4.40 -37.83
N LEU A 28 1.09 3.90 -37.23
CA LEU A 28 2.44 4.44 -37.40
C LEU A 28 3.03 4.02 -38.76
N ARG A 29 4.12 4.66 -39.19
CA ARG A 29 4.92 4.15 -40.30
C ARG A 29 5.64 2.86 -39.85
N SER A 30 5.88 1.96 -40.80
CA SER A 30 6.68 0.75 -40.56
C SER A 30 8.00 1.12 -39.89
N ARG A 31 8.34 0.44 -38.78
CA ARG A 31 9.59 0.66 -38.03
C ARG A 31 9.79 2.07 -37.46
N GLN A 32 8.73 2.89 -37.39
CA GLN A 32 8.80 4.25 -36.85
C GLN A 32 9.15 4.25 -35.36
N LEU A 33 10.08 5.13 -34.97
CA LEU A 33 10.36 5.42 -33.56
C LEU A 33 9.41 6.51 -33.04
N VAL A 34 8.86 6.28 -31.86
CA VAL A 34 7.98 7.21 -31.14
C VAL A 34 8.26 7.20 -29.65
N SER A 35 7.97 8.32 -28.98
CA SER A 35 7.96 8.42 -27.53
C SER A 35 6.52 8.31 -27.03
N ILE A 36 6.25 7.38 -26.13
CA ILE A 36 4.95 7.28 -25.44
C ILE A 36 5.15 7.85 -24.04
N ARG A 37 4.29 8.80 -23.66
CA ARG A 37 4.36 9.49 -22.37
C ARG A 37 3.09 9.28 -21.58
N ALA A 38 3.23 9.17 -20.27
CA ALA A 38 2.11 9.24 -19.35
C ALA A 38 2.29 10.40 -18.39
N ARG A 39 1.20 11.12 -18.13
CA ARG A 39 1.16 12.26 -17.21
C ARG A 39 -0.05 12.16 -16.31
N SER A 40 0.16 12.42 -15.02
CA SER A 40 -0.92 12.58 -14.05
C SER A 40 -0.66 13.75 -13.12
N ILE A 41 -1.73 14.23 -12.49
CA ILE A 41 -1.68 15.16 -11.36
C ILE A 41 -2.23 14.42 -10.13
N ASP A 42 -1.54 14.54 -8.99
CA ASP A 42 -1.98 13.93 -7.73
C ASP A 42 -2.92 14.87 -6.93
N GLN A 43 -3.35 14.43 -5.75
CA GLN A 43 -4.28 15.20 -4.90
C GLN A 43 -3.67 16.46 -4.27
N LYS A 44 -2.35 16.66 -4.38
CA LYS A 44 -1.66 17.89 -3.97
C LYS A 44 -1.32 18.78 -5.17
N ASN A 45 -1.94 18.54 -6.33
CA ASN A 45 -1.65 19.24 -7.59
C ASN A 45 -0.20 19.07 -8.06
N ILE A 46 0.48 18.00 -7.66
CA ILE A 46 1.84 17.71 -8.12
C ILE A 46 1.73 16.90 -9.41
N THR A 47 2.46 17.33 -10.44
CA THR A 47 2.54 16.60 -11.71
C THR A 47 3.55 15.46 -11.61
N PHE A 48 3.15 14.28 -12.08
CA PHE A 48 3.97 13.08 -12.22
C PHE A 48 3.99 12.66 -13.70
N CYS A 49 5.16 12.36 -14.24
CA CYS A 49 5.38 12.04 -15.64
C CYS A 49 6.29 10.83 -15.81
N SER A 50 6.06 10.06 -16.87
CA SER A 50 6.98 9.05 -17.39
C SER A 50 7.03 9.13 -18.92
N SER A 51 8.11 8.62 -19.52
CA SER A 51 8.25 8.53 -20.97
C SER A 51 9.06 7.29 -21.33
N ALA A 52 8.66 6.59 -22.39
CA ALA A 52 9.39 5.45 -22.92
C ALA A 52 9.40 5.50 -24.46
N THR A 53 10.53 5.15 -25.07
CA THR A 53 10.71 5.14 -26.53
C THR A 53 10.44 3.74 -27.07
N TYR A 54 9.66 3.65 -28.14
CA TYR A 54 9.27 2.41 -28.77
C TYR A 54 9.49 2.47 -30.27
N LYS A 55 9.68 1.29 -30.87
CA LYS A 55 9.76 1.12 -32.32
C LYS A 55 8.57 0.29 -32.79
N ALA A 56 7.80 0.83 -33.73
CA ALA A 56 6.70 0.11 -34.34
C ALA A 56 7.19 -1.13 -35.10
N ASP A 57 6.33 -2.13 -35.22
CA ASP A 57 6.57 -3.29 -36.06
C ASP A 57 6.43 -2.94 -37.57
N GLU A 58 6.47 -3.96 -38.43
CA GLU A 58 6.36 -3.78 -39.88
C GLU A 58 4.99 -3.29 -40.33
N ARG A 59 3.96 -3.51 -39.51
CA ARG A 59 2.58 -3.10 -39.73
C ARG A 59 2.30 -1.70 -39.16
N GLY A 60 3.26 -1.10 -38.47
CA GLY A 60 3.08 0.21 -37.84
C GLY A 60 2.32 0.12 -36.51
N GLU A 61 2.46 -1.00 -35.80
CA GLU A 61 1.80 -1.26 -34.53
C GLU A 61 2.81 -1.35 -33.37
N ILE A 62 2.37 -0.97 -32.18
CA ILE A 62 3.09 -1.13 -30.91
C ILE A 62 2.09 -1.68 -29.89
N ASP A 63 2.47 -2.74 -29.18
CA ASP A 63 1.79 -3.23 -27.98
C ASP A 63 2.77 -3.25 -26.81
N LEU A 64 2.51 -2.48 -25.75
CA LEU A 64 3.41 -2.38 -24.60
C LEU A 64 3.57 -3.71 -23.84
N GLY A 65 2.65 -4.66 -24.04
CA GLY A 65 2.76 -6.01 -23.49
C GLY A 65 3.67 -6.94 -24.28
N ARG A 66 4.06 -6.56 -25.50
CA ARG A 66 4.87 -7.36 -26.44
C ARG A 66 6.19 -6.68 -26.76
N ASP A 67 6.15 -5.39 -27.05
CA ASP A 67 7.25 -4.63 -27.62
C ASP A 67 8.06 -3.93 -26.50
N PRO A 68 9.39 -4.05 -26.49
CA PRO A 68 10.20 -3.49 -25.43
C PRO A 68 10.33 -1.97 -25.55
N SER A 69 10.29 -1.27 -24.41
CA SER A 69 10.82 0.09 -24.33
C SER A 69 12.32 0.06 -24.58
N LEU A 70 12.81 0.95 -25.45
CA LEU A 70 14.22 1.06 -25.84
C LEU A 70 14.99 2.03 -24.95
N SER A 71 14.33 3.05 -24.42
CA SER A 71 14.92 4.10 -23.57
C SER A 71 13.84 4.89 -22.83
N GLY A 72 14.25 5.70 -21.85
CA GLY A 72 13.36 6.58 -21.09
C GLY A 72 13.30 6.19 -19.61
N SER A 73 12.13 6.36 -18.99
CA SER A 73 11.87 6.07 -17.58
C SER A 73 12.06 4.59 -17.21
N TYR A 74 12.00 3.68 -18.19
CA TYR A 74 12.26 2.25 -18.05
C TYR A 74 12.62 1.63 -19.41
N VAL A 75 13.17 0.41 -19.39
CA VAL A 75 13.61 -0.35 -20.58
C VAL A 75 13.08 -1.79 -20.48
N GLY A 76 12.82 -2.43 -21.63
CA GLY A 76 12.31 -3.79 -21.70
C GLY A 76 10.78 -3.86 -21.83
N VAL A 77 10.25 -5.08 -21.82
CA VAL A 77 8.81 -5.34 -21.91
C VAL A 77 8.18 -5.17 -20.53
N GLU A 78 7.62 -3.98 -20.30
CA GLU A 78 7.01 -3.57 -19.04
C GLU A 78 5.62 -2.96 -19.34
N PRO A 79 4.55 -3.78 -19.41
CA PRO A 79 3.23 -3.33 -19.86
C PRO A 79 2.68 -2.14 -19.05
N MET A 80 3.00 -2.13 -17.76
CA MET A 80 2.57 -1.10 -16.80
C MET A 80 3.69 -0.10 -16.48
N GLY A 81 4.79 -0.14 -17.24
CA GLY A 81 5.98 0.69 -17.08
C GLY A 81 5.68 2.17 -16.93
N LEU A 82 4.83 2.70 -17.83
CA LEU A 82 4.44 4.11 -17.80
C LEU A 82 3.74 4.54 -16.50
N LEU A 83 3.10 3.63 -15.77
CA LEU A 83 2.39 3.98 -14.53
C LEU A 83 3.32 3.97 -13.32
N TRP A 84 4.05 2.87 -13.11
CA TRP A 84 4.89 2.75 -11.91
C TRP A 84 6.17 3.59 -11.97
N SER A 85 6.64 3.93 -13.18
CA SER A 85 7.88 4.71 -13.36
C SER A 85 7.68 6.23 -13.36
N MET A 86 6.46 6.72 -13.10
CA MET A 86 6.26 8.17 -13.07
C MET A 86 7.06 8.82 -11.93
N THR A 87 7.66 9.96 -12.23
CA THR A 87 8.34 10.80 -11.23
C THR A 87 7.77 12.20 -11.26
N ALA A 88 7.80 12.88 -10.11
CA ALA A 88 7.51 14.31 -10.08
C ALA A 88 8.70 15.11 -10.59
N ASP A 89 8.44 16.28 -11.15
CA ASP A 89 9.50 17.23 -11.53
C ASP A 89 10.26 17.74 -10.29
N ALA A 90 9.58 17.80 -9.15
CA ALA A 90 10.17 18.14 -7.86
C ALA A 90 10.70 16.90 -7.14
N VAL A 91 11.89 17.01 -6.55
CA VAL A 91 12.49 15.96 -5.74
C VAL A 91 11.68 15.68 -4.47
N HIS A 92 11.82 14.45 -3.95
CA HIS A 92 11.25 14.00 -2.68
C HIS A 92 9.71 14.14 -2.57
N LYS A 93 8.99 13.91 -3.67
CA LYS A 93 7.52 13.90 -3.69
C LYS A 93 6.99 12.47 -3.78
N LYS A 94 6.18 12.11 -2.79
CA LYS A 94 5.36 10.89 -2.81
C LYS A 94 4.05 11.19 -3.54
N PHE A 95 3.66 10.33 -4.47
CA PHE A 95 2.36 10.40 -5.14
C PHE A 95 1.23 10.13 -4.14
N LEU A 96 0.20 10.99 -4.12
CA LEU A 96 -0.93 10.86 -3.20
C LEU A 96 -2.26 10.59 -3.90
N LYS A 97 -2.88 9.47 -3.49
CA LYS A 97 -4.23 9.04 -3.88
C LYS A 97 -4.92 8.40 -2.68
N THR A 98 -5.36 9.24 -1.73
CA THR A 98 -6.00 8.82 -0.48
C THR A 98 -7.52 8.89 -0.53
N HIS A 99 -8.10 9.88 -1.21
CA HIS A 99 -9.56 10.00 -1.33
C HIS A 99 -10.13 9.11 -2.44
N SER A 100 -11.18 8.35 -2.13
CA SER A 100 -11.80 7.40 -3.06
C SER A 100 -12.81 8.03 -4.04
N SER A 101 -13.34 9.21 -3.75
CA SER A 101 -14.39 9.89 -4.53
C SER A 101 -13.96 10.46 -5.88
N ILE A 102 -12.68 10.78 -6.05
CA ILE A 102 -12.16 11.42 -7.27
C ILE A 102 -11.28 10.41 -8.03
N PRO A 103 -11.59 10.03 -9.27
CA PRO A 103 -10.73 9.15 -10.08
C PRO A 103 -9.31 9.71 -10.22
N HIS A 104 -8.32 8.82 -10.31
CA HIS A 104 -6.97 9.20 -10.73
C HIS A 104 -6.92 9.19 -12.26
N VAL A 105 -6.55 10.32 -12.87
CA VAL A 105 -6.62 10.51 -14.32
C VAL A 105 -5.21 10.50 -14.90
N VAL A 106 -4.91 9.53 -15.77
CA VAL A 106 -3.63 9.42 -16.46
C VAL A 106 -3.83 9.74 -17.94
N LYS A 107 -3.17 10.79 -18.42
CA LYS A 107 -3.13 11.14 -19.85
C LYS A 107 -1.97 10.40 -20.51
N PHE A 108 -2.27 9.57 -21.49
CA PHE A 108 -1.29 8.93 -22.36
C PHE A 108 -1.19 9.70 -23.69
N SER A 109 0.02 9.82 -24.21
CA SER A 109 0.25 10.52 -25.49
C SER A 109 1.39 9.89 -26.25
N VAL A 110 1.23 9.81 -27.58
CA VAL A 110 2.26 9.34 -28.52
C VAL A 110 2.86 10.57 -29.20
N HIS A 111 4.18 10.66 -29.22
CA HIS A 111 4.93 11.77 -29.76
C HIS A 111 5.89 11.30 -30.83
N GLU A 112 6.05 12.11 -31.89
CA GLU A 112 7.12 11.89 -32.87
C GLU A 112 8.48 12.21 -32.23
N GLU A 113 9.49 11.38 -32.51
CA GLU A 113 10.85 11.57 -31.99
C GLU A 113 11.53 12.77 -32.68
N GLY A 114 12.12 13.69 -31.90
CA GLY A 114 12.83 14.88 -32.42
C GLY A 114 12.51 16.19 -31.69
N LYS A 115 13.28 17.25 -31.98
CA LYS A 115 13.05 18.61 -31.42
C LYS A 115 11.71 19.17 -31.95
N GLY A 116 10.85 19.62 -31.04
CA GLY A 116 9.49 20.09 -31.37
C GLY A 116 8.40 19.00 -31.35
N SER A 117 8.74 17.80 -30.86
CA SER A 117 7.91 16.60 -30.63
C SER A 117 6.39 16.82 -30.73
N ARG A 118 5.86 16.59 -31.93
CA ARG A 118 4.43 16.71 -32.24
C ARG A 118 3.66 15.54 -31.62
N VAL A 119 2.53 15.84 -30.97
CA VAL A 119 1.59 14.82 -30.49
C VAL A 119 0.89 14.17 -31.69
N LEU A 120 1.03 12.86 -31.82
CA LEU A 120 0.41 12.05 -32.88
C LEU A 120 -0.96 11.51 -32.48
N ALA A 121 -1.12 11.14 -31.20
CA ALA A 121 -2.37 10.68 -30.62
C ALA A 121 -2.33 10.84 -29.10
N GLU A 122 -3.50 10.98 -28.47
CA GLU A 122 -3.64 11.02 -27.02
C GLU A 122 -4.93 10.33 -26.58
N THR A 123 -4.93 9.85 -25.35
CA THR A 123 -6.11 9.28 -24.69
C THR A 123 -5.93 9.35 -23.18
N THR A 124 -7.00 9.09 -22.44
CA THR A 124 -7.01 9.22 -20.99
C THR A 124 -7.51 7.94 -20.34
N ASN A 125 -6.82 7.51 -19.29
CA ASN A 125 -7.25 6.44 -18.41
C ASN A 125 -7.78 7.00 -17.10
N GLU A 126 -9.00 6.64 -16.72
CA GLU A 126 -9.57 6.91 -15.41
C GLU A 126 -9.40 5.68 -14.50
N ARG A 127 -8.65 5.86 -13.42
CA ARG A 127 -8.29 4.81 -12.46
C ARG A 127 -9.05 5.03 -11.16
N LEU A 128 -10.04 4.17 -10.91
CA LEU A 128 -10.97 4.26 -9.80
C LEU A 128 -10.45 3.56 -8.55
N LEU A 129 -10.85 4.04 -7.38
CA LEU A 129 -10.61 3.31 -6.12
C LEU A 129 -11.82 2.48 -5.68
N ILE A 130 -13.02 2.90 -6.04
CA ILE A 130 -14.28 2.21 -5.72
C ILE A 130 -14.73 1.46 -6.97
N GLY A 131 -14.88 0.14 -6.86
CA GLY A 131 -15.47 -0.70 -7.90
C GLY A 131 -16.98 -0.60 -7.94
N ASP A 132 -17.56 -1.08 -9.04
CA ASP A 132 -19.01 -0.99 -9.26
C ASP A 132 -19.79 -1.66 -8.11
N GLY A 133 -20.76 -0.92 -7.56
CA GLY A 133 -21.62 -1.39 -6.46
C GLY A 133 -20.98 -1.39 -5.07
N VAL A 134 -19.69 -1.08 -4.92
CA VAL A 134 -19.07 -0.91 -3.60
C VAL A 134 -19.61 0.37 -2.94
N THR A 135 -20.08 0.25 -1.71
CA THR A 135 -20.62 1.38 -0.94
C THR A 135 -19.56 1.92 0.01
N ARG A 136 -19.41 3.25 0.06
CA ARG A 136 -18.59 3.96 1.06
C ARG A 136 -19.51 4.62 2.09
N VAL A 137 -19.32 4.27 3.36
CA VAL A 137 -20.07 4.83 4.49
C VAL A 137 -19.09 5.55 5.42
N PRO A 138 -19.17 6.89 5.59
CA PRO A 138 -18.44 7.58 6.65
C PRO A 138 -18.81 7.02 8.02
N VAL A 139 -17.82 6.78 8.89
CA VAL A 139 -18.04 6.20 10.22
C VAL A 139 -17.69 7.22 11.29
N ARG A 140 -18.69 7.53 12.11
CA ARG A 140 -18.57 8.14 13.44
C ARG A 140 -19.29 7.24 14.43
N TYR A 141 -18.53 6.45 15.17
CA TYR A 141 -19.08 5.51 16.15
C TYR A 141 -18.23 5.58 17.41
N LYS A 142 -18.83 5.87 18.57
CA LYS A 142 -18.07 6.13 19.81
C LYS A 142 -16.87 7.08 19.51
N HIS A 143 -15.65 6.64 19.79
CA HIS A 143 -14.44 7.42 19.53
C HIS A 143 -13.89 7.21 18.11
N ILE A 144 -14.27 6.14 17.41
CA ILE A 144 -13.73 5.84 16.08
C ILE A 144 -14.19 6.84 15.01
N ARG A 145 -13.25 7.26 14.17
CA ARG A 145 -13.47 8.09 12.97
C ARG A 145 -12.83 7.42 11.76
N GLY A 146 -13.61 7.24 10.71
CA GLY A 146 -13.14 6.49 9.55
C GLY A 146 -14.14 6.38 8.41
N ALA A 147 -13.95 5.36 7.58
CA ALA A 147 -14.86 4.99 6.51
C ALA A 147 -14.96 3.47 6.38
N LEU A 148 -16.18 2.97 6.24
CA LEU A 148 -16.50 1.58 5.96
C LEU A 148 -16.76 1.42 4.46
N PHE A 149 -16.11 0.44 3.84
CA PHE A 149 -16.34 0.04 2.47
C PHE A 149 -17.01 -1.32 2.44
N VAL A 150 -18.15 -1.40 1.76
CA VAL A 150 -19.02 -2.59 1.74
C VAL A 150 -19.16 -3.10 0.31
N PRO A 151 -18.81 -4.37 0.03
CA PRO A 151 -18.97 -4.96 -1.30
C PRO A 151 -20.44 -5.03 -1.75
N PRO A 152 -20.70 -5.06 -3.07
CA PRO A 152 -22.03 -5.35 -3.59
C PRO A 152 -22.43 -6.81 -3.30
N GLY A 153 -23.74 -7.08 -3.29
CA GLY A 153 -24.30 -8.41 -3.07
C GLY A 153 -24.73 -8.70 -1.63
N PRO A 154 -25.30 -9.89 -1.38
CA PRO A 154 -25.94 -10.22 -0.10
C PRO A 154 -24.93 -10.48 1.04
N GLY A 155 -23.68 -10.79 0.72
CA GLY A 155 -22.73 -11.33 1.70
C GLY A 155 -23.06 -12.78 2.08
N PRO A 156 -22.50 -13.29 3.19
CA PRO A 156 -21.56 -12.59 4.05
C PRO A 156 -20.16 -12.45 3.42
N PHE A 157 -19.38 -11.49 3.93
CA PHE A 157 -18.03 -11.19 3.49
C PHE A 157 -17.03 -11.26 4.66
N PRO A 158 -15.75 -11.58 4.40
CA PRO A 158 -14.67 -11.42 5.37
C PRO A 158 -14.48 -9.93 5.71
N ALA A 159 -14.23 -9.63 6.97
CA ALA A 159 -14.05 -8.27 7.45
C ALA A 159 -12.60 -7.93 7.76
N VAL A 160 -12.14 -6.74 7.37
CA VAL A 160 -10.76 -6.27 7.57
C VAL A 160 -10.74 -4.87 8.18
N LEU A 161 -9.92 -4.67 9.22
CA LEU A 161 -9.53 -3.36 9.73
C LEU A 161 -8.23 -2.92 9.05
N ASP A 162 -8.29 -1.86 8.25
CA ASP A 162 -7.13 -1.24 7.59
C ASP A 162 -6.62 -0.05 8.41
N MET A 163 -5.32 -0.05 8.71
CA MET A 163 -4.68 1.03 9.46
C MET A 163 -3.54 1.67 8.68
N TYR A 164 -3.60 2.99 8.55
CA TYR A 164 -2.55 3.81 7.94
C TYR A 164 -2.37 5.09 8.77
N THR A 165 -1.26 5.22 9.49
CA THR A 165 -1.10 6.27 10.52
C THR A 165 -0.43 7.54 10.00
N PHE A 166 0.85 7.47 9.62
CA PHE A 166 1.65 8.66 9.29
C PHE A 166 1.42 9.24 7.87
N GLY A 167 0.32 8.85 7.22
CA GLY A 167 -0.08 9.32 5.88
C GLY A 167 -0.78 10.68 5.83
N GLY A 168 -1.08 11.29 6.98
CA GLY A 168 -1.73 12.61 7.05
C GLY A 168 -3.26 12.56 7.04
N GLY A 169 -3.85 11.60 7.78
CA GLY A 169 -5.29 11.43 7.93
C GLY A 169 -5.76 10.07 7.43
N LEU A 170 -7.00 10.00 6.96
CA LEU A 170 -7.61 8.76 6.47
C LEU A 170 -7.15 8.44 5.05
N SER A 171 -6.59 7.24 4.84
CA SER A 171 -6.27 6.73 3.50
C SER A 171 -7.31 5.70 3.08
N GLU A 172 -8.01 5.95 1.98
CA GLU A 172 -9.05 5.06 1.49
C GLU A 172 -8.57 4.15 0.36
N LYS A 173 -7.29 4.24 -0.05
CA LYS A 173 -6.75 3.49 -1.20
C LYS A 173 -6.86 1.97 -1.02
N ARG A 174 -6.20 1.41 0.00
CA ARG A 174 -6.28 -0.03 0.31
C ARG A 174 -7.70 -0.51 0.62
N PRO A 175 -8.48 0.14 1.51
CA PRO A 175 -9.77 -0.40 1.92
C PRO A 175 -10.81 -0.41 0.79
N SER A 176 -10.86 0.62 -0.06
CA SER A 176 -11.78 0.66 -1.20
C SER A 176 -11.46 -0.39 -2.26
N LEU A 177 -10.18 -0.59 -2.55
CA LEU A 177 -9.73 -1.61 -3.50
C LEU A 177 -9.98 -3.02 -2.95
N LEU A 178 -9.70 -3.29 -1.67
CA LEU A 178 -10.07 -4.56 -1.04
C LEU A 178 -11.58 -4.79 -1.04
N ALA A 179 -12.41 -3.77 -0.80
CA ALA A 179 -13.86 -3.94 -0.88
C ALA A 179 -14.34 -4.35 -2.28
N SER A 180 -13.66 -3.87 -3.32
CA SER A 180 -13.88 -4.31 -4.71
C SER A 180 -13.48 -5.77 -4.97
N ARG A 181 -12.81 -6.41 -4.01
CA ARG A 181 -12.38 -7.82 -4.04
C ARG A 181 -13.16 -8.72 -3.06
N GLY A 182 -14.28 -8.20 -2.53
CA GLY A 182 -15.23 -8.96 -1.71
C GLY A 182 -14.95 -8.94 -0.20
N PHE A 183 -14.36 -7.87 0.32
CA PHE A 183 -14.11 -7.70 1.76
C PHE A 183 -14.91 -6.53 2.34
N VAL A 184 -15.50 -6.67 3.52
CA VAL A 184 -15.99 -5.49 4.27
C VAL A 184 -14.78 -4.86 4.95
N VAL A 185 -14.44 -3.63 4.60
CA VAL A 185 -13.20 -3.00 5.11
C VAL A 185 -13.49 -1.70 5.84
N LEU A 186 -13.13 -1.64 7.11
CA LEU A 186 -13.11 -0.42 7.89
C LEU A 186 -11.70 0.15 7.86
N THR A 187 -11.55 1.41 7.45
CA THR A 187 -10.33 2.17 7.71
C THR A 187 -10.60 3.22 8.78
N VAL A 188 -9.66 3.40 9.69
CA VAL A 188 -9.77 4.36 10.80
C VAL A 188 -8.61 5.35 10.77
N ALA A 189 -8.91 6.61 11.10
CA ALA A 189 -7.89 7.62 11.35
C ALA A 189 -7.44 7.54 12.81
N LEU A 190 -6.17 7.83 13.07
CA LEU A 190 -5.65 7.90 14.45
C LEU A 190 -5.64 9.34 15.00
N TYR A 191 -5.43 10.33 14.12
CA TYR A 191 -5.31 11.74 14.47
C TYR A 191 -5.56 12.61 13.23
N GLY A 192 -5.86 13.89 13.45
CA GLY A 192 -5.94 14.92 12.41
C GLY A 192 -7.01 14.69 11.34
N HIS A 193 -8.04 13.90 11.65
CA HIS A 193 -9.19 13.65 10.80
C HIS A 193 -10.46 13.94 11.58
N ASP A 194 -11.36 14.69 10.96
CA ASP A 194 -12.62 15.08 11.58
C ASP A 194 -12.40 15.89 12.88
N ASP A 195 -13.00 15.46 13.99
CA ASP A 195 -12.85 16.04 15.33
C ASP A 195 -11.65 15.48 16.12
N LEU A 196 -10.85 14.59 15.54
CA LEU A 196 -9.64 14.08 16.17
C LEU A 196 -8.55 15.16 16.23
N SER A 197 -7.89 15.26 17.38
CA SER A 197 -6.71 16.11 17.56
C SER A 197 -5.66 15.83 16.50
N LYS A 198 -4.96 16.87 16.03
CA LYS A 198 -3.79 16.73 15.15
C LYS A 198 -2.54 16.28 15.89
N ASP A 199 -2.52 16.54 17.20
CA ASP A 199 -1.40 16.23 18.08
C ASP A 199 -1.80 15.12 19.05
N ILE A 200 -1.03 14.04 19.03
CA ILE A 200 -1.16 12.92 19.95
C ILE A 200 0.20 12.67 20.61
N ASN A 201 0.17 12.30 21.88
CA ASN A 201 1.37 11.95 22.65
C ASN A 201 1.33 10.53 23.23
N LYS A 202 0.21 9.83 23.03
CA LYS A 202 -0.03 8.44 23.43
C LYS A 202 -1.08 7.81 22.53
N ILE A 203 -1.12 6.48 22.48
CA ILE A 203 -2.11 5.71 21.73
C ILE A 203 -2.86 4.81 22.71
N HIS A 204 -4.18 4.74 22.56
CA HIS A 204 -5.04 3.89 23.37
C HIS A 204 -5.54 2.71 22.53
N LEU A 205 -5.29 1.49 23.00
CA LEU A 205 -5.73 0.27 22.34
C LEU A 205 -7.26 0.11 22.39
N ASP A 206 -7.91 0.74 23.36
CA ASP A 206 -9.37 0.84 23.49
C ASP A 206 -10.04 1.36 22.20
N TYR A 207 -9.39 2.30 21.50
CA TYR A 207 -9.85 2.82 20.21
C TYR A 207 -9.98 1.73 19.13
N PHE A 208 -9.03 0.80 19.12
CA PHE A 208 -9.03 -0.30 18.15
C PHE A 208 -9.92 -1.46 18.58
N GLU A 209 -10.12 -1.65 19.89
CA GLU A 209 -11.15 -2.55 20.43
C GLU A 209 -12.55 -2.13 19.95
N GLU A 210 -12.88 -0.84 20.06
CA GLU A 210 -14.13 -0.29 19.52
C GLU A 210 -14.26 -0.49 18.00
N ALA A 211 -13.16 -0.36 17.24
CA ALA A 211 -13.15 -0.58 15.80
C ALA A 211 -13.41 -2.06 15.42
N VAL A 212 -12.78 -2.99 16.14
CA VAL A 212 -13.01 -4.44 15.95
C VAL A 212 -14.45 -4.81 16.33
N GLU A 213 -14.97 -4.28 17.43
CA GLU A 213 -16.37 -4.48 17.84
C GLU A 213 -17.36 -3.98 16.77
N PHE A 214 -17.18 -2.73 16.32
CA PHE A 214 -18.02 -2.13 15.30
C PHE A 214 -18.04 -2.97 14.02
N LEU A 215 -16.86 -3.40 13.56
CA LEU A 215 -16.73 -4.15 12.32
C LEU A 215 -17.40 -5.54 12.41
N ARG A 216 -17.34 -6.20 13.57
CA ARG A 216 -18.01 -7.49 13.80
C ARG A 216 -19.53 -7.41 13.86
N GLN A 217 -20.09 -6.21 14.11
CA GLN A 217 -21.53 -5.98 14.20
C GLN A 217 -22.18 -5.65 12.85
N GLN A 218 -21.42 -5.59 11.75
CA GLN A 218 -21.97 -5.24 10.44
C GLN A 218 -22.75 -6.41 9.82
N ASP A 219 -23.94 -6.15 9.29
CA ASP A 219 -24.89 -7.16 8.78
C ASP A 219 -24.30 -8.12 7.73
N LYS A 220 -23.34 -7.63 6.94
CA LYS A 220 -22.71 -8.40 5.86
C LYS A 220 -21.41 -9.09 6.26
N VAL A 221 -21.06 -9.14 7.53
CA VAL A 221 -19.82 -9.78 8.01
C VAL A 221 -20.10 -11.20 8.48
N GLY A 222 -19.43 -12.18 7.85
CA GLY A 222 -19.67 -13.61 8.12
C GLY A 222 -18.73 -14.26 9.12
N SER A 223 -17.64 -13.58 9.49
CA SER A 223 -16.61 -14.15 10.34
C SER A 223 -16.82 -13.75 11.80
N LYS A 224 -16.57 -14.69 12.73
CA LYS A 224 -16.62 -14.39 14.17
C LYS A 224 -15.52 -13.41 14.60
N GLY A 225 -14.41 -13.36 13.87
CA GLY A 225 -13.35 -12.36 14.02
C GLY A 225 -13.03 -11.60 12.74
N VAL A 226 -12.02 -10.74 12.81
CA VAL A 226 -11.63 -9.82 11.74
C VAL A 226 -10.18 -10.05 11.32
N GLY A 227 -9.87 -9.64 10.10
CA GLY A 227 -8.50 -9.40 9.65
C GLY A 227 -8.02 -8.00 10.05
N VAL A 228 -6.72 -7.82 10.24
CA VAL A 228 -6.09 -6.51 10.41
C VAL A 228 -4.99 -6.35 9.37
N MET A 229 -4.98 -5.22 8.65
CA MET A 229 -3.95 -4.88 7.67
C MET A 229 -3.25 -3.59 8.07
N SER A 230 -1.92 -3.58 7.97
CA SER A 230 -1.09 -2.49 8.46
C SER A 230 0.16 -2.29 7.62
N LEU A 231 0.74 -1.10 7.72
CA LEU A 231 2.01 -0.72 7.10
C LEU A 231 2.81 0.20 8.04
N SER A 232 4.13 0.02 8.09
CA SER A 232 5.04 0.90 8.81
C SER A 232 4.68 0.97 10.31
N LYS A 233 4.62 2.17 10.91
CA LYS A 233 4.22 2.38 12.32
C LYS A 233 2.94 1.63 12.71
N SER A 234 1.91 1.61 11.85
CA SER A 234 0.64 0.96 12.21
C SER A 234 0.77 -0.55 12.41
N ALA A 235 1.88 -1.15 11.98
CA ALA A 235 2.12 -2.57 12.11
C ALA A 235 2.41 -2.98 13.55
N ASP A 236 3.04 -2.12 14.36
CA ASP A 236 3.18 -2.40 15.80
C ASP A 236 1.80 -2.39 16.50
N LEU A 237 0.90 -1.48 16.10
CA LEU A 237 -0.49 -1.46 16.57
C LEU A 237 -1.24 -2.73 16.15
N ALA A 238 -1.01 -3.23 14.93
CA ALA A 238 -1.63 -4.47 14.46
C ALA A 238 -1.16 -5.68 15.27
N LEU A 239 0.13 -5.74 15.63
CA LEU A 239 0.64 -6.76 16.54
C LEU A 239 0.01 -6.63 17.93
N SER A 240 -0.09 -5.42 18.49
CA SER A 240 -0.74 -5.21 19.80
C SER A 240 -2.22 -5.58 19.79
N ILE A 241 -2.95 -5.24 18.72
CA ILE A 241 -4.34 -5.65 18.52
C ILE A 241 -4.44 -7.18 18.51
N ALA A 242 -3.58 -7.86 17.77
CA ALA A 242 -3.57 -9.32 17.70
C ALA A 242 -3.19 -10.02 19.02
N SER A 243 -2.31 -9.41 19.82
CA SER A 243 -1.84 -9.94 21.10
C SER A 243 -2.81 -9.73 22.25
N TYR A 244 -3.41 -8.54 22.35
CA TYR A 244 -4.15 -8.13 23.54
C TYR A 244 -5.67 -8.14 23.35
N LEU A 245 -6.19 -8.01 22.12
CA LEU A 245 -7.62 -7.96 21.86
C LEU A 245 -8.17 -9.30 21.40
N SER A 246 -9.46 -9.52 21.67
CA SER A 246 -10.18 -10.70 21.17
C SER A 246 -10.78 -10.45 19.78
N GLY A 247 -11.08 -11.53 19.05
CA GLY A 247 -11.75 -11.42 17.76
C GLY A 247 -10.86 -11.06 16.57
N VAL A 248 -9.53 -11.17 16.70
CA VAL A 248 -8.57 -11.01 15.60
C VAL A 248 -8.12 -12.38 15.11
N GLU A 249 -8.39 -12.69 13.85
CA GLU A 249 -8.12 -14.01 13.27
C GLU A 249 -6.97 -14.01 12.26
N ALA A 250 -6.69 -12.87 11.63
CA ALA A 250 -5.66 -12.72 10.62
C ALA A 250 -4.99 -11.34 10.76
N THR A 251 -3.66 -11.29 10.69
CA THR A 251 -2.91 -10.04 10.77
C THR A 251 -1.88 -9.98 9.64
N VAL A 252 -2.03 -9.00 8.76
CA VAL A 252 -1.06 -8.66 7.72
C VAL A 252 -0.19 -7.52 8.23
N TRP A 253 1.07 -7.83 8.45
CA TRP A 253 2.10 -6.91 8.92
C TRP A 253 3.03 -6.60 7.75
N ILE A 254 3.15 -5.32 7.37
CA ILE A 254 3.97 -4.90 6.23
C ILE A 254 5.00 -3.88 6.71
N ASN A 255 6.28 -4.22 6.54
CA ASN A 255 7.42 -3.34 6.82
C ASN A 255 7.31 -2.61 8.18
N GLY A 256 6.92 -3.35 9.23
CA GLY A 256 6.71 -2.82 10.57
C GLY A 256 7.95 -2.88 11.46
N CYS A 257 7.76 -2.56 12.74
CA CYS A 257 8.70 -2.89 13.81
C CYS A 257 8.13 -4.04 14.68
N SER A 258 9.01 -4.80 15.34
CA SER A 258 8.65 -5.84 16.33
C SER A 258 8.29 -5.25 17.71
N ALA A 259 8.53 -3.95 17.89
CA ALA A 259 8.31 -3.19 19.11
C ALA A 259 7.34 -2.02 18.91
N ASN A 260 6.73 -1.55 20.00
CA ASN A 260 5.92 -0.34 20.00
C ASN A 260 6.81 0.90 19.83
N THR A 261 6.67 1.60 18.71
CA THR A 261 7.50 2.76 18.34
C THR A 261 6.79 4.11 18.54
N ALA A 262 7.56 5.19 18.64
CA ALA A 262 7.12 6.61 18.61
C ALA A 262 6.22 7.11 19.76
N PHE A 263 5.16 6.39 20.14
CA PHE A 263 4.21 6.80 21.19
C PHE A 263 4.00 5.67 22.22
N PRO A 264 3.89 5.97 23.52
CA PRO A 264 3.50 4.97 24.51
C PRO A 264 2.11 4.41 24.18
N LEU A 265 1.95 3.10 24.38
CA LEU A 265 0.71 2.38 24.17
C LEU A 265 0.03 2.10 25.52
N TYR A 266 -1.25 2.45 25.61
CA TYR A 266 -2.10 2.22 26.78
C TYR A 266 -3.26 1.31 26.43
N TYR A 267 -3.78 0.60 27.43
CA TYR A 267 -5.06 -0.11 27.37
C TYR A 267 -5.75 0.00 28.73
N LYS A 268 -7.01 0.44 28.77
CA LYS A 268 -7.78 0.60 30.02
C LYS A 268 -7.02 1.41 31.08
N ASN A 269 -6.42 2.52 30.67
CA ASN A 269 -5.58 3.44 31.46
C ASN A 269 -4.27 2.87 32.01
N THR A 270 -3.90 1.64 31.68
CA THR A 270 -2.60 1.06 32.02
C THR A 270 -1.65 1.17 30.83
N GLN A 271 -0.42 1.62 31.06
CA GLN A 271 0.61 1.61 30.02
C GLN A 271 1.06 0.17 29.76
N LEU A 272 0.85 -0.32 28.54
CA LEU A 272 1.31 -1.65 28.12
C LEU A 272 2.78 -1.61 27.71
N HIS A 273 3.13 -0.65 26.84
CA HIS A 273 4.48 -0.52 26.29
C HIS A 273 4.93 0.94 26.27
N PRO A 274 6.14 1.25 26.75
CA PRO A 274 6.80 2.51 26.42
C PRO A 274 7.11 2.59 24.91
N PRO A 275 7.38 3.79 24.37
CA PRO A 275 7.83 3.92 22.99
C PRO A 275 9.30 3.50 22.85
N LEU A 276 9.59 2.70 21.84
CA LEU A 276 10.92 2.60 21.28
C LEU A 276 11.23 3.90 20.55
N LEU A 277 12.31 4.54 20.98
CA LEU A 277 12.71 5.86 20.50
C LEU A 277 13.61 5.73 19.27
N PHE A 278 13.81 6.86 18.59
CA PHE A 278 14.74 7.01 17.49
C PHE A 278 15.79 8.07 17.84
N ASP A 279 17.02 7.85 17.42
CA ASP A 279 18.12 8.80 17.56
C ASP A 279 18.32 9.56 16.24
N PRO A 280 17.93 10.85 16.16
CA PRO A 280 18.09 11.65 14.96
C PRO A 280 19.56 11.88 14.58
N LYS A 281 20.52 11.68 15.50
CA LYS A 281 21.96 11.80 15.20
C LYS A 281 22.46 10.66 14.30
N LYS A 282 21.73 9.54 14.26
CA LYS A 282 22.05 8.38 13.39
C LYS A 282 21.56 8.56 11.94
N LEU A 283 20.83 9.63 11.64
CA LEU A 283 20.40 9.94 10.26
C LEU A 283 21.63 10.21 9.39
N LYS A 284 21.80 9.42 8.33
CA LYS A 284 22.93 9.59 7.41
C LYS A 284 22.49 10.40 6.19
N PRO A 285 23.09 11.57 5.91
CA PRO A 285 22.77 12.30 4.68
C PRO A 285 23.21 11.48 3.46
N VAL A 286 22.49 11.63 2.36
CA VAL A 286 22.84 11.04 1.06
C VAL A 286 22.92 12.12 -0.02
N GLU A 287 23.61 11.84 -1.13
CA GLU A 287 23.86 12.80 -2.22
C GLU A 287 22.62 13.51 -2.74
N SER A 288 21.47 12.80 -2.78
CA SER A 288 20.18 13.36 -3.21
C SER A 288 19.61 14.48 -2.32
N GLY A 289 20.22 14.77 -1.16
CA GLY A 289 19.68 15.72 -0.16
C GLY A 289 18.69 15.09 0.84
N ALA A 290 18.36 13.81 0.67
CA ALA A 290 17.61 13.02 1.64
C ALA A 290 18.50 12.46 2.76
N PHE A 291 17.86 11.81 3.73
CA PHE A 291 18.52 11.07 4.81
C PHE A 291 18.17 9.58 4.76
N ASN A 292 19.11 8.73 5.11
CA ASN A 292 18.88 7.31 5.37
C ASN A 292 18.54 7.12 6.86
N GLY A 293 17.37 6.51 7.12
CA GLY A 293 16.82 6.29 8.46
C GLY A 293 17.00 4.86 8.99
N LYS A 294 17.58 3.95 8.21
CA LYS A 294 17.55 2.49 8.43
C LYS A 294 17.96 2.06 9.84
N HIS A 295 18.91 2.76 10.46
CA HIS A 295 19.45 2.45 11.78
C HIS A 295 19.19 3.56 12.82
N CYS A 296 18.16 4.38 12.61
CA CYS A 296 17.80 5.46 13.54
C CYS A 296 17.00 4.97 14.74
N VAL A 297 16.20 3.93 14.58
CA VAL A 297 15.45 3.34 15.70
C VAL A 297 16.40 2.64 16.65
N ASP A 298 16.20 2.81 17.95
CA ASP A 298 17.01 2.15 18.96
C ASP A 298 16.91 0.63 18.88
N ASP A 299 17.97 -0.05 19.31
CA ASP A 299 18.04 -1.50 19.23
C ASP A 299 16.97 -2.16 20.11
N THR A 300 16.05 -2.87 19.46
CA THR A 300 14.99 -3.68 20.08
C THR A 300 15.52 -4.77 21.03
N GLN A 301 16.75 -5.23 20.83
CA GLN A 301 17.36 -6.32 21.61
C GLN A 301 18.11 -5.82 22.85
N ALA A 302 18.37 -4.51 22.97
CA ALA A 302 19.01 -3.94 24.13
C ALA A 302 18.13 -4.11 25.39
N GLU A 303 18.73 -4.47 26.53
CA GLU A 303 18.01 -4.76 27.78
C GLU A 303 17.01 -3.66 28.17
N LYS A 304 17.44 -2.40 28.08
CA LYS A 304 16.62 -1.22 28.38
C LYS A 304 15.36 -1.08 27.50
N ASN A 305 15.35 -1.72 26.33
CA ASN A 305 14.28 -1.61 25.33
C ASN A 305 13.37 -2.83 25.31
N LYS A 306 13.65 -3.89 26.07
CA LYS A 306 12.83 -5.11 26.08
C LYS A 306 11.35 -4.87 26.42
N ALA A 307 11.06 -3.87 27.25
CA ALA A 307 9.69 -3.49 27.60
C ALA A 307 8.86 -2.94 26.41
N THR A 308 9.52 -2.52 25.33
CA THR A 308 8.86 -2.03 24.10
C THR A 308 8.39 -3.17 23.18
N LEU A 309 8.93 -4.38 23.36
CA LEU A 309 8.65 -5.53 22.50
C LEU A 309 7.20 -6.01 22.69
N ILE A 310 6.51 -6.24 21.58
CA ILE A 310 5.12 -6.69 21.61
C ILE A 310 5.07 -8.22 21.79
N PRO A 311 4.25 -8.75 22.70
CA PRO A 311 4.19 -10.18 23.00
C PRO A 311 3.33 -10.94 21.97
N ILE A 312 3.82 -11.06 20.75
CA ILE A 312 3.10 -11.68 19.62
C ILE A 312 2.82 -13.18 19.82
N GLU A 313 3.54 -13.85 20.72
CA GLU A 313 3.30 -15.23 21.12
C GLU A 313 1.92 -15.42 21.78
N GLN A 314 1.35 -14.36 22.36
CA GLN A 314 0.02 -14.35 22.96
C GLN A 314 -1.09 -14.36 21.91
N ALA A 315 -0.79 -13.92 20.68
CA ALA A 315 -1.76 -13.87 19.62
C ALA A 315 -2.22 -15.28 19.20
N LYS A 316 -3.52 -15.39 18.89
CA LYS A 316 -4.18 -16.63 18.45
C LYS A 316 -4.43 -16.66 16.94
N GLY A 317 -4.55 -15.49 16.30
CA GLY A 317 -4.77 -15.36 14.86
C GLY A 317 -3.54 -15.71 14.03
N ARG A 318 -3.70 -15.89 12.72
CA ARG A 318 -2.58 -16.12 11.80
C ARG A 318 -1.89 -14.82 11.43
N PHE A 319 -0.60 -14.88 11.14
CA PHE A 319 0.19 -13.75 10.64
C PHE A 319 0.62 -13.96 9.19
N LEU A 320 0.59 -12.88 8.41
CA LEU A 320 1.37 -12.75 7.19
C LEU A 320 2.38 -11.63 7.42
N PHE A 321 3.65 -11.99 7.60
CA PHE A 321 4.73 -11.04 7.72
C PHE A 321 5.33 -10.72 6.36
N VAL A 322 5.43 -9.43 6.06
CA VAL A 322 5.96 -8.94 4.79
C VAL A 322 7.10 -7.98 5.07
N ALA A 323 8.29 -8.32 4.60
CA ALA A 323 9.48 -7.50 4.73
C ALA A 323 10.09 -7.16 3.37
N SER A 324 10.44 -5.89 3.20
CA SER A 324 11.25 -5.40 2.09
C SER A 324 12.72 -5.41 2.49
N GLU A 325 13.57 -6.03 1.68
CA GLU A 325 14.99 -6.17 2.05
C GLU A 325 15.78 -4.86 1.89
N ASP A 326 15.33 -3.99 0.99
CA ASP A 326 15.88 -2.65 0.81
C ASP A 326 15.02 -1.58 1.48
N ASP A 327 14.39 -1.90 2.62
CA ASP A 327 13.76 -0.88 3.46
C ASP A 327 14.83 0.05 4.07
N GLN A 328 14.72 1.34 3.76
CA GLN A 328 15.64 2.39 4.23
C GLN A 328 15.03 3.29 5.32
N ASN A 329 13.78 3.03 5.72
CA ASN A 329 13.16 3.67 6.89
C ASN A 329 13.64 3.00 8.18
N TRP A 330 13.67 1.66 8.20
CA TRP A 330 14.19 0.82 9.28
C TRP A 330 14.46 -0.61 8.79
N ASP A 331 15.03 -1.47 9.61
CA ASP A 331 15.33 -2.86 9.22
C ASP A 331 14.13 -3.81 9.40
N SER A 332 13.16 -3.70 8.50
CA SER A 332 11.95 -4.55 8.48
C SER A 332 12.26 -6.05 8.45
N LYS A 333 13.34 -6.46 7.76
CA LYS A 333 13.74 -7.87 7.66
C LYS A 333 14.29 -8.38 8.99
N ALA A 334 15.13 -7.60 9.67
CA ALA A 334 15.61 -7.95 11.00
C ALA A 334 14.45 -8.07 12.00
N TYR A 335 13.51 -7.11 12.02
CA TYR A 335 12.34 -7.18 12.89
C TYR A 335 11.45 -8.38 12.60
N MET A 336 11.25 -8.72 11.32
CA MET A 336 10.52 -9.94 10.95
C MET A 336 11.21 -11.20 11.48
N ASN A 337 12.53 -11.32 11.34
CA ASN A 337 13.26 -12.48 11.84
C ASN A 337 13.13 -12.60 13.37
N GLN A 338 13.24 -11.50 14.12
CA GLN A 338 13.04 -11.50 15.58
C GLN A 338 11.64 -12.01 15.97
N MET A 339 10.60 -11.59 15.25
CA MET A 339 9.23 -12.05 15.48
C MET A 339 9.06 -13.54 15.18
N VAL A 340 9.65 -14.00 14.07
CA VAL A 340 9.64 -15.43 13.68
C VAL A 340 10.32 -16.29 14.74
N ASP A 341 11.50 -15.87 15.22
CA ASP A 341 12.24 -16.61 16.24
C ASP A 341 11.45 -16.69 17.55
N ARG A 342 10.87 -15.57 18.00
CA ARG A 342 9.99 -15.53 19.18
C ARG A 342 8.79 -16.47 19.05
N LEU A 343 8.13 -16.52 17.89
CA LEU A 343 7.01 -17.43 17.66
C LEU A 343 7.47 -18.90 17.70
N ARG A 344 8.60 -19.22 17.06
CA ARG A 344 9.16 -20.58 17.07
C ARG A 344 9.57 -21.05 18.47
N GLU A 345 10.19 -20.19 19.27
CA GLU A 345 10.51 -20.45 20.68
C GLU A 345 9.27 -20.84 21.50
N HIS A 346 8.12 -20.24 21.17
CA HIS A 346 6.82 -20.54 21.78
C HIS A 346 6.02 -21.62 21.05
N ARG A 347 6.65 -22.36 20.13
CA ARG A 347 6.05 -23.46 19.34
C ARG A 347 4.82 -23.04 18.54
N LYS A 348 4.85 -21.82 18.02
CA LYS A 348 3.80 -21.24 17.18
C LYS A 348 4.17 -21.40 15.70
N GLU A 349 3.24 -21.90 14.90
CA GLU A 349 3.37 -22.10 13.45
C GLU A 349 2.33 -21.31 12.64
N ASN A 350 1.56 -20.46 13.31
CA ASN A 350 0.47 -19.67 12.73
C ASN A 350 0.98 -18.43 11.96
N PHE A 351 2.03 -18.57 11.14
CA PHE A 351 2.55 -17.45 10.36
C PHE A 351 3.10 -17.87 8.98
N GLU A 352 3.06 -16.93 8.04
CA GLU A 352 3.72 -17.00 6.74
C GLU A 352 4.61 -15.77 6.57
N CYS A 353 5.73 -15.92 5.87
CA CYS A 353 6.69 -14.83 5.64
C CYS A 353 6.90 -14.60 4.14
N LEU A 354 6.90 -13.33 3.74
CA LEU A 354 7.27 -12.89 2.40
C LEU A 354 8.42 -11.89 2.50
N CYS A 355 9.46 -12.09 1.69
CA CYS A 355 10.56 -11.16 1.54
C CYS A 355 10.66 -10.74 0.09
N TYR A 356 10.84 -9.43 -0.12
CA TYR A 356 10.95 -8.85 -1.45
C TYR A 356 12.32 -8.18 -1.62
N PRO A 357 13.26 -8.85 -2.30
CA PRO A 357 14.53 -8.25 -2.69
C PRO A 357 14.32 -7.03 -3.59
N GLY A 358 15.00 -5.93 -3.30
CA GLY A 358 14.88 -4.69 -4.07
C GLY A 358 13.53 -3.98 -3.94
N ALA A 359 12.65 -4.38 -3.02
CA ALA A 359 11.52 -3.57 -2.60
C ALA A 359 11.91 -2.62 -1.46
N GLY A 360 11.13 -1.55 -1.31
CA GLY A 360 11.34 -0.51 -0.31
C GLY A 360 10.18 -0.41 0.68
N HIS A 361 10.21 0.60 1.53
CA HIS A 361 9.31 0.72 2.68
C HIS A 361 7.81 0.75 2.34
N PHE A 362 7.40 1.45 1.26
CA PHE A 362 5.98 1.65 0.94
C PHE A 362 5.43 0.62 -0.06
N LEU A 363 5.17 -0.61 0.39
CA LEU A 363 4.43 -1.58 -0.39
C LEU A 363 2.92 -1.26 -0.36
N GLU A 364 2.42 -0.66 -1.43
CA GLU A 364 1.05 -0.17 -1.58
C GLU A 364 0.26 -1.01 -2.60
N PRO A 365 -1.04 -0.75 -2.83
CA PRO A 365 -1.75 -1.35 -3.94
C PRO A 365 -1.10 -0.99 -5.30
N PRO A 366 -1.06 -1.93 -6.26
CA PRO A 366 -0.23 -1.85 -7.45
C PRO A 366 -0.45 -0.63 -8.33
N TYR A 367 0.54 -0.42 -9.22
CA TYR A 367 0.48 0.52 -10.35
C TYR A 367 0.42 2.01 -9.96
N GLY A 368 0.76 2.32 -8.70
CA GLY A 368 1.10 3.69 -8.31
C GLY A 368 2.54 4.04 -8.69
N PRO A 369 2.86 5.35 -8.83
CA PRO A 369 4.23 5.79 -9.00
C PRO A 369 5.13 5.36 -7.82
N TYR A 370 6.26 4.74 -8.13
CA TYR A 370 7.28 4.36 -7.15
C TYR A 370 7.87 5.61 -6.46
N CYS A 371 8.06 5.54 -5.14
CA CYS A 371 8.54 6.66 -4.33
C CYS A 371 9.86 6.32 -3.62
N LYS A 372 10.98 6.74 -4.21
CA LYS A 372 12.33 6.55 -3.62
C LYS A 372 12.54 7.31 -2.32
N SER A 373 11.99 8.52 -2.23
CA SER A 373 12.16 9.40 -1.08
C SER A 373 11.03 10.42 -0.97
N SER A 374 10.71 10.83 0.26
CA SER A 374 9.79 11.92 0.52
C SER A 374 9.96 12.46 1.94
N VAL A 375 9.32 13.59 2.25
CA VAL A 375 9.29 14.12 3.61
C VAL A 375 8.60 13.13 4.55
N HIS A 376 9.30 12.71 5.60
CA HIS A 376 8.76 11.81 6.63
C HIS A 376 7.85 12.58 7.60
N GLY A 377 6.69 12.01 7.93
CA GLY A 377 5.67 12.67 8.78
C GLY A 377 6.16 13.05 10.18
N LEU A 378 6.93 12.18 10.83
CA LEU A 378 7.53 12.44 12.16
C LEU A 378 8.84 13.24 12.09
N VAL A 379 9.84 12.80 11.31
CA VAL A 379 11.17 13.43 11.22
C VAL A 379 11.15 14.81 10.54
N ARG A 380 10.12 15.12 9.73
CA ARG A 380 9.96 16.38 8.97
C ARG A 380 11.09 16.70 8.00
N LYS A 381 11.93 15.71 7.65
CA LYS A 381 12.98 15.79 6.63
C LYS A 381 12.71 14.78 5.51
N PRO A 382 13.23 15.00 4.29
CA PRO A 382 13.21 13.98 3.25
C PRO A 382 14.01 12.76 3.69
N ILE A 383 13.41 11.58 3.64
CA ILE A 383 14.13 10.33 3.88
C ILE A 383 14.04 9.38 2.69
N LEU A 384 15.00 8.48 2.59
CA LEU A 384 14.95 7.35 1.68
C LEU A 384 13.97 6.29 2.19
N TRP A 385 13.14 5.78 1.28
CA TRP A 385 12.27 4.63 1.51
C TRP A 385 12.86 3.34 0.96
N GLY A 386 13.80 3.47 0.02
CA GLY A 386 14.51 2.36 -0.62
C GLY A 386 13.73 1.66 -1.72
N GLY A 387 14.27 0.55 -2.19
CA GLY A 387 13.82 -0.24 -3.32
C GLY A 387 14.33 0.27 -4.67
N GLU A 388 14.13 -0.57 -5.68
CA GLU A 388 14.33 -0.27 -7.10
C GLU A 388 12.96 -0.30 -7.79
N ALA A 389 12.67 0.69 -8.63
CA ALA A 389 11.31 0.94 -9.13
C ALA A 389 10.63 -0.31 -9.74
N ARG A 390 11.38 -1.06 -10.57
CA ARG A 390 10.89 -2.30 -11.21
C ARG A 390 10.60 -3.40 -10.19
N SER A 391 11.56 -3.71 -9.33
CA SER A 391 11.43 -4.76 -8.30
C SER A 391 10.33 -4.42 -7.29
N HIS A 392 10.24 -3.14 -6.93
CA HIS A 392 9.20 -2.62 -6.04
C HIS A 392 7.80 -2.78 -6.65
N ALA A 393 7.61 -2.37 -7.91
CA ALA A 393 6.32 -2.51 -8.59
C ALA A 393 5.89 -3.98 -8.72
N ALA A 394 6.84 -4.88 -9.01
CA ALA A 394 6.58 -6.32 -9.05
C ALA A 394 6.20 -6.88 -7.67
N ALA A 395 6.86 -6.40 -6.60
CA ALA A 395 6.54 -6.78 -5.22
C ALA A 395 5.13 -6.37 -4.83
N GLU A 396 4.69 -5.15 -5.17
CA GLU A 396 3.31 -4.68 -4.92
C GLU A 396 2.28 -5.57 -5.61
N VAL A 397 2.48 -5.91 -6.88
CA VAL A 397 1.57 -6.79 -7.65
C VAL A 397 1.46 -8.17 -6.98
N HIS A 398 2.59 -8.79 -6.63
CA HIS A 398 2.59 -10.10 -5.98
C HIS A 398 1.94 -10.03 -4.59
N LEU A 399 2.32 -9.03 -3.78
CA LEU A 399 1.82 -8.86 -2.42
C LEU A 399 0.30 -8.66 -2.41
N TRP A 400 -0.22 -7.83 -3.31
CA TRP A 400 -1.64 -7.49 -3.32
C TRP A 400 -2.53 -8.73 -3.52
N THR A 401 -2.09 -9.68 -4.36
CA THR A 401 -2.75 -10.98 -4.51
C THR A 401 -2.60 -11.82 -3.25
N LYS A 402 -1.38 -11.91 -2.68
CA LYS A 402 -1.12 -12.70 -1.46
C LYS A 402 -1.92 -12.25 -0.25
N VAL A 403 -2.10 -10.95 -0.06
CA VAL A 403 -2.93 -10.38 1.02
C VAL A 403 -4.39 -10.84 0.88
N GLN A 404 -4.94 -10.79 -0.33
CA GLN A 404 -6.32 -11.23 -0.57
C GLN A 404 -6.47 -12.73 -0.32
N ASP A 405 -5.54 -13.56 -0.81
CA ASP A 405 -5.58 -15.01 -0.62
C ASP A 405 -5.44 -15.40 0.86
N PHE A 406 -4.55 -14.71 1.59
CA PHE A 406 -4.35 -14.91 3.01
C PHE A 406 -5.62 -14.58 3.82
N PHE A 407 -6.26 -13.44 3.56
CA PHE A 407 -7.49 -13.09 4.24
C PHE A 407 -8.66 -14.01 3.86
N ARG A 408 -8.84 -14.38 2.58
CA ARG A 408 -9.89 -15.34 2.18
C ARG A 408 -9.69 -16.68 2.86
N SER A 409 -8.48 -17.24 2.80
CA SER A 409 -8.20 -18.56 3.38
C SER A 409 -8.36 -18.58 4.90
N THR A 410 -8.04 -17.47 5.59
CA THR A 410 -8.12 -17.43 7.05
C THR A 410 -9.51 -17.08 7.56
N LEU A 411 -10.19 -16.10 6.95
CA LEU A 411 -11.45 -15.56 7.46
C LEU A 411 -12.70 -16.28 6.92
N MET A 412 -12.63 -16.92 5.74
CA MET A 412 -13.78 -17.65 5.17
C MET A 412 -13.79 -19.14 5.48
N HIS A 413 -12.62 -19.78 5.66
CA HIS A 413 -12.56 -21.22 5.91
C HIS A 413 -13.28 -21.63 7.21
N LYS A 414 -13.37 -20.74 8.20
CA LYS A 414 -14.12 -20.97 9.44
C LYS A 414 -15.62 -20.71 9.34
N ALA A 415 -16.10 -19.99 8.32
CA ALA A 415 -17.53 -19.81 8.09
C ALA A 415 -18.15 -21.14 7.60
N LYS A 416 -17.53 -21.78 6.61
CA LYS A 416 -18.00 -23.06 6.03
C LYS A 416 -17.94 -24.26 6.99
N LEU A 417 -16.94 -24.30 7.89
CA LEU A 417 -16.81 -25.37 8.89
C LEU A 417 -17.93 -25.35 9.95
N ASN A 418 -18.64 -24.23 10.11
CA ASN A 418 -19.76 -24.12 11.03
C ASN A 418 -21.11 -24.39 10.36
N GLU A 419 -21.26 -24.09 9.06
CA GLU A 419 -22.44 -24.50 8.28
C GLU A 419 -22.54 -26.03 8.14
N ALA A 420 -21.41 -26.74 8.11
CA ALA A 420 -21.40 -28.21 8.08
C ALA A 420 -21.62 -28.88 9.46
N LYS A 421 -21.82 -28.10 10.53
CA LYS A 421 -22.01 -28.58 11.92
C LYS A 421 -23.35 -28.17 12.55
N LEU A 422 -24.21 -27.50 11.79
CA LEU A 422 -25.61 -27.22 12.09
C LEU A 422 -26.47 -28.10 11.20
#